data_AF-A0A956L8M3-F1
#
_entry.id   AF-A0A956L8M3-F1
#
_cell.length_a   1.000
_cell.length_b   1.000
_cell.length_c   1.000
_cell.angle_alpha   90.00
_cell.angle_beta   90.00
_cell.angle_gamma   90.00
#
_symmetry.space_group_name_H-M   'P 1'
#
loop_
_entity.id
_entity.type
_entity.pdbx_description
1 polymer ?
#
loop_
_entity_poly.entity_id
_entity_poly.type
_entity_poly.pdbx_seq_one_letter_code
_entity_poly.pdbx_strand_id
1 'polypeptide(L)'
;DVDPDGGSNDGADGGTDGGTDDGTDGGSGDTTGDDAADTSDTSEPPPMANTMCGDFTCQPEEDADSCPFDCVPYTIAETGMGVGKICERSHTGLLPITEIGAGEYLGVAQGGLYPGGSNERPQAHTEAGLAAAASIAPIDGSICLVSIGMSNTYQKWSMFMTQGVASVPDLNPTLRVANGAVGSHPVDTTADPNNEVWGTIDQQIAGSGCSPAQVQVAWVLHAERGPTGSFLEAAEVFHDDLRATVINLADHFPNLRMIYLSSRAYSGYTDRNNNPEPYAHQGAFVVKWLIEEQIEGSDPALSLWAGAPWLSWGPYLWADGLGPDAQAGGAPGRTIPDDALEYECDDYADDGVHPGMGMRQKVTDQLVEFFTSDPTATPWFLQ
;
A
#
# COMPACT_ATOMS: atom_id res chain seq x y z
N ASP A 1 -41.34 -7.17 -54.05
CA ASP A 1 -39.94 -6.95 -54.45
C ASP A 1 -39.01 -7.53 -53.42
N VAL A 2 -37.99 -8.19 -53.93
CA VAL A 2 -37.09 -9.14 -53.27
C VAL A 2 -35.84 -8.37 -52.83
N ASP A 3 -35.27 -8.73 -51.68
CA ASP A 3 -33.85 -8.50 -51.29
C ASP A 3 -32.89 -9.17 -52.32
N PRO A 4 -31.53 -9.14 -52.29
CA PRO A 4 -30.55 -8.51 -51.38
C PRO A 4 -29.23 -8.00 -52.06
N ASP A 5 -28.20 -7.76 -51.24
CA ASP A 5 -26.74 -7.91 -51.46
C ASP A 5 -25.89 -6.90 -52.28
N GLY A 6 -24.81 -6.44 -51.62
CA GLY A 6 -23.42 -6.66 -52.05
C GLY A 6 -22.78 -5.72 -53.08
N GLY A 7 -21.62 -5.13 -52.75
CA GLY A 7 -20.78 -4.44 -53.73
C GLY A 7 -19.50 -3.82 -53.17
N SER A 8 -18.42 -4.61 -53.22
CA SER A 8 -16.99 -4.28 -53.06
C SER A 8 -16.46 -3.24 -54.06
N ASN A 9 -15.40 -2.49 -53.72
CA ASN A 9 -14.24 -2.37 -54.61
C ASN A 9 -12.96 -1.87 -53.91
N ASP A 10 -11.88 -2.63 -54.10
CA ASP A 10 -10.48 -2.26 -53.86
C ASP A 10 -9.96 -1.30 -54.95
N GLY A 11 -8.90 -0.55 -54.63
CA GLY A 11 -8.11 0.22 -55.58
C GLY A 11 -6.83 0.77 -54.96
N ALA A 12 -5.71 0.08 -55.21
CA ALA A 12 -4.34 0.43 -54.82
C ALA A 12 -3.61 1.29 -55.88
N ASP A 13 -2.41 1.73 -55.50
CA ASP A 13 -1.31 2.37 -56.28
C ASP A 13 -1.52 3.83 -56.74
N GLY A 14 -0.53 4.74 -56.71
CA GLY A 14 0.91 4.66 -56.44
C GLY A 14 1.61 5.88 -57.10
N GLY A 15 2.82 6.22 -56.61
CA GLY A 15 3.83 7.07 -57.30
C GLY A 15 3.81 8.57 -56.93
N THR A 16 4.78 9.14 -56.19
CA THR A 16 6.21 9.46 -56.46
C THR A 16 6.46 10.57 -57.49
N ASP A 17 7.10 11.66 -57.02
CA ASP A 17 8.22 12.40 -57.66
C ASP A 17 8.71 13.45 -56.63
N GLY A 18 9.98 13.75 -56.39
CA GLY A 18 11.21 13.52 -57.16
C GLY A 18 11.93 14.86 -57.42
N GLY A 19 13.22 14.95 -57.06
CA GLY A 19 14.21 15.92 -57.59
C GLY A 19 14.58 17.08 -56.65
N THR A 20 15.75 17.15 -55.99
CA THR A 20 17.20 17.20 -56.40
C THR A 20 17.74 18.60 -56.69
N ASP A 21 18.86 18.93 -56.04
CA ASP A 21 20.15 19.41 -56.61
C ASP A 21 21.02 19.92 -55.44
N ASP A 22 22.15 19.32 -55.06
CA ASP A 22 23.45 19.06 -55.72
C ASP A 22 24.46 20.23 -55.54
N GLY A 23 25.72 19.90 -55.19
CA GLY A 23 26.77 20.87 -54.92
C GLY A 23 27.97 20.32 -54.12
N THR A 24 28.97 19.87 -54.88
CA THR A 24 30.22 19.14 -54.60
C THR A 24 31.42 19.92 -54.02
N ASP A 25 32.48 19.13 -53.76
CA ASP A 25 33.95 19.41 -53.69
C ASP A 25 34.54 19.64 -52.28
N GLY A 26 35.62 19.02 -51.79
CA GLY A 26 36.70 18.22 -52.39
C GLY A 26 38.05 18.70 -51.81
N GLY A 27 38.90 17.81 -51.25
CA GLY A 27 40.33 18.12 -51.01
C GLY A 27 40.96 17.63 -49.70
N SER A 28 42.05 16.86 -49.85
CA SER A 28 42.91 16.24 -48.83
C SER A 28 43.90 17.19 -48.14
N GLY A 29 44.37 16.83 -46.93
CA GLY A 29 45.60 17.37 -46.34
C GLY A 29 46.01 16.65 -45.06
N ASP A 30 47.11 15.91 -45.13
CA ASP A 30 47.86 15.26 -44.04
C ASP A 30 48.72 16.30 -43.27
N THR A 31 48.87 16.18 -41.94
CA THR A 31 50.13 16.34 -41.16
C THR A 31 49.90 16.33 -39.64
N THR A 32 50.50 15.34 -38.98
CA THR A 32 51.21 15.31 -37.67
C THR A 32 51.00 16.41 -36.62
N GLY A 33 50.79 16.00 -35.37
CA GLY A 33 51.09 16.81 -34.17
C GLY A 33 50.55 16.21 -32.88
N ASP A 34 51.34 15.34 -32.24
CA ASP A 34 51.25 15.11 -30.79
C ASP A 34 51.65 16.41 -30.09
N ASP A 35 50.81 16.93 -29.21
CA ASP A 35 51.25 17.74 -28.07
C ASP A 35 50.19 17.73 -26.96
N ALA A 36 50.65 17.36 -25.77
CA ALA A 36 49.92 17.30 -24.53
C ALA A 36 49.48 18.70 -24.07
N ALA A 37 48.22 18.82 -23.64
CA ALA A 37 47.74 19.94 -22.85
C ALA A 37 46.93 19.43 -21.65
N ASP A 38 47.62 19.46 -20.52
CA ASP A 38 47.14 19.67 -19.16
C ASP A 38 45.76 20.34 -19.09
N THR A 39 44.77 19.59 -18.59
CA THR A 39 43.56 20.18 -18.01
C THR A 39 43.47 19.69 -16.57
N SER A 40 43.62 20.67 -15.67
CA SER A 40 43.48 20.55 -14.23
C SER A 40 42.16 19.88 -13.86
N ASP A 41 42.30 18.76 -13.15
CA ASP A 41 41.30 18.06 -12.37
C ASP A 41 40.55 19.05 -11.44
N THR A 42 39.28 19.27 -11.75
CA THR A 42 38.29 19.81 -10.82
C THR A 42 37.17 18.79 -10.72
N SER A 43 37.50 17.58 -10.28
CA SER A 43 36.51 16.67 -9.71
C SER A 43 35.97 17.28 -8.42
N GLU A 44 34.70 17.71 -8.45
CA GLU A 44 33.93 17.84 -7.22
C GLU A 44 33.96 16.49 -6.49
N PRO A 45 34.09 16.47 -5.15
CA PRO A 45 34.02 15.21 -4.43
C PRO A 45 32.65 14.57 -4.67
N PRO A 46 32.56 13.24 -4.84
CA PRO A 46 31.26 12.59 -4.99
C PRO A 46 30.39 12.91 -3.77
N PRO A 47 29.06 13.01 -3.93
CA PRO A 47 28.18 13.26 -2.80
C PRO A 47 28.40 12.18 -1.74
N MET A 48 28.60 12.62 -0.50
CA MET A 48 28.85 11.75 0.65
C MET A 48 27.69 10.75 0.79
N ALA A 49 28.00 9.47 0.73
CA ALA A 49 27.05 8.39 0.96
C ALA A 49 26.57 8.44 2.42
N ASN A 50 25.35 8.93 2.66
CA ASN A 50 24.75 8.86 3.98
C ASN A 50 24.24 7.43 4.24
N THR A 51 24.77 6.78 5.26
CA THR A 51 24.21 5.54 5.82
C THR A 51 23.18 5.93 6.89
N MET A 52 21.92 5.53 6.73
CA MET A 52 20.88 5.77 7.74
C MET A 52 20.71 4.52 8.62
N CYS A 53 20.97 4.64 9.93
CA CYS A 53 20.56 3.68 10.94
C CYS A 53 19.57 4.44 11.86
N GLY A 54 18.27 4.49 11.49
CA GLY A 54 17.30 5.39 12.13
C GLY A 54 17.67 6.89 11.99
N ASP A 55 17.14 7.76 12.86
CA ASP A 55 17.36 9.22 12.87
C ASP A 55 18.80 9.67 13.23
N PHE A 56 19.76 8.75 13.35
CA PHE A 56 21.16 9.10 13.57
C PHE A 56 21.92 9.07 12.25
N THR A 57 22.49 10.23 11.89
CA THR A 57 23.54 10.32 10.86
C THR A 57 24.84 9.79 11.45
N CYS A 58 25.06 8.48 11.37
CA CYS A 58 26.35 7.91 11.76
C CYS A 58 27.41 8.31 10.71
N GLN A 59 28.39 9.12 11.12
CA GLN A 59 29.58 9.40 10.32
C GLN A 59 30.41 8.10 10.25
N PRO A 60 30.76 7.60 9.05
CA PRO A 60 31.32 6.24 8.87
C PRO A 60 32.66 5.98 9.56
N GLU A 61 33.34 7.00 10.09
CA GLU A 61 34.70 6.85 10.63
C GLU A 61 34.83 6.97 12.16
N GLU A 62 33.78 7.36 12.91
CA GLU A 62 33.94 7.63 14.36
C GLU A 62 33.18 6.69 15.32
N ASP A 63 32.10 6.00 14.91
CA ASP A 63 31.20 5.30 15.88
C ASP A 63 30.84 3.82 15.55
N ALA A 64 31.64 3.14 14.73
CA ALA A 64 31.34 1.77 14.27
C ALA A 64 31.15 0.71 15.39
N ASP A 65 31.73 0.93 16.58
CA ASP A 65 31.66 -0.01 17.71
C ASP A 65 30.43 0.20 18.63
N SER A 66 29.55 1.16 18.34
CA SER A 66 28.39 1.53 19.19
C SER A 66 27.01 1.17 18.63
N CYS A 67 26.92 0.67 17.38
CA CYS A 67 25.66 0.28 16.77
C CYS A 67 25.22 -1.12 17.24
N PRO A 68 24.02 -1.28 17.83
CA PRO A 68 23.56 -2.57 18.34
C PRO A 68 23.10 -3.57 17.25
N PHE A 69 23.14 -3.20 15.96
CA PHE A 69 22.71 -4.05 14.84
C PHE A 69 23.64 -3.88 13.63
N ASP A 70 23.87 -4.98 12.89
CA ASP A 70 24.66 -5.00 11.64
C ASP A 70 23.97 -4.13 10.58
N CYS A 71 24.44 -2.88 10.39
CA CYS A 71 23.90 -1.97 9.37
C CYS A 71 24.34 -2.39 7.95
N VAL A 72 23.39 -2.48 7.00
CA VAL A 72 23.66 -2.64 5.55
C VAL A 72 23.57 -1.25 4.88
N PRO A 73 24.54 -0.82 4.04
CA PRO A 73 24.52 0.51 3.43
C PRO A 73 23.37 0.72 2.42
N TYR A 74 22.80 1.94 2.38
CA TYR A 74 21.69 2.35 1.52
C TYR A 74 21.96 3.71 0.85
N THR A 75 21.56 3.89 -0.41
CA THR A 75 21.58 5.16 -1.15
C THR A 75 20.23 5.40 -1.83
N ILE A 76 19.55 6.53 -1.57
CA ILE A 76 18.46 7.03 -2.42
C ILE A 76 19.10 7.65 -3.67
N ALA A 77 18.74 7.18 -4.87
CA ALA A 77 19.04 7.91 -6.09
C ALA A 77 18.02 9.04 -6.31
N GLU A 78 18.47 10.30 -6.31
CA GLU A 78 17.62 11.49 -6.47
C GLU A 78 17.13 11.77 -7.90
N THR A 79 17.30 10.87 -8.87
CA THR A 79 16.89 11.14 -10.25
C THR A 79 15.98 10.06 -10.80
N GLY A 80 14.76 10.50 -11.19
CA GLY A 80 13.73 9.70 -11.83
C GLY A 80 14.22 8.95 -13.07
N MET A 81 14.36 7.64 -12.91
CA MET A 81 14.13 6.54 -13.85
C MET A 81 14.47 5.29 -13.04
N GLY A 82 13.54 4.87 -12.18
CA GLY A 82 13.82 3.86 -11.15
C GLY A 82 14.41 2.59 -11.76
N VAL A 83 15.52 2.16 -11.18
CA VAL A 83 16.08 0.81 -11.30
C VAL A 83 14.94 -0.18 -10.98
N GLY A 84 14.96 -1.37 -11.58
CA GLY A 84 13.98 -2.41 -11.24
C GLY A 84 14.03 -2.77 -9.76
N LYS A 85 13.11 -3.63 -9.31
CA LYS A 85 13.09 -4.18 -7.95
C LYS A 85 14.49 -4.63 -7.48
N ILE A 86 14.82 -4.36 -6.23
CA ILE A 86 16.15 -4.57 -5.64
C ILE A 86 16.13 -5.83 -4.76
N CYS A 87 16.30 -6.99 -5.39
CA CYS A 87 16.10 -8.28 -4.73
C CYS A 87 17.15 -8.63 -3.67
N GLU A 88 18.27 -7.92 -3.63
CA GLU A 88 19.30 -8.08 -2.60
C GLU A 88 18.82 -7.60 -1.21
N ARG A 89 17.75 -6.78 -1.14
CA ARG A 89 17.15 -6.29 0.11
C ARG A 89 16.14 -7.26 0.68
N SER A 90 16.64 -8.39 1.17
CA SER A 90 15.78 -9.49 1.64
C SER A 90 14.96 -9.16 2.90
N HIS A 91 15.43 -8.25 3.76
CA HIS A 91 14.76 -7.81 4.99
C HIS A 91 15.38 -6.50 5.51
N THR A 92 14.77 -5.89 6.52
CA THR A 92 15.21 -4.65 7.18
C THR A 92 15.78 -4.85 8.58
N GLY A 93 15.45 -5.97 9.23
CA GLY A 93 15.72 -6.23 10.65
C GLY A 93 14.71 -5.57 11.59
N LEU A 94 13.67 -4.91 11.07
CA LEU A 94 12.62 -4.30 11.88
C LEU A 94 11.68 -5.38 12.42
N LEU A 95 11.35 -5.29 13.70
CA LEU A 95 10.35 -6.17 14.29
C LEU A 95 8.94 -5.73 13.87
N PRO A 96 8.06 -6.65 13.45
CA PRO A 96 6.64 -6.35 13.31
C PRO A 96 6.08 -5.76 14.61
N ILE A 97 5.12 -4.83 14.52
CA ILE A 97 4.59 -4.19 15.74
C ILE A 97 3.99 -5.22 16.71
N THR A 98 3.45 -6.33 16.17
CA THR A 98 2.93 -7.47 16.95
C THR A 98 3.99 -8.13 17.84
N GLU A 99 5.26 -8.07 17.45
CA GLU A 99 6.39 -8.66 18.18
C GLU A 99 7.06 -7.67 19.13
N ILE A 100 6.97 -6.37 18.82
CA ILE A 100 7.35 -5.32 19.76
C ILE A 100 6.45 -5.40 21.01
N GLY A 101 5.14 -5.65 20.81
CA GLY A 101 4.18 -5.85 21.89
C GLY A 101 4.17 -4.68 22.89
N ALA A 102 4.35 -4.96 24.18
CA ALA A 102 4.40 -3.93 25.22
C ALA A 102 5.70 -3.09 25.24
N GLY A 103 6.70 -3.44 24.41
CA GLY A 103 7.91 -2.65 24.22
C GLY A 103 7.68 -1.43 23.33
N GLU A 104 8.75 -0.68 23.06
CA GLU A 104 8.70 0.56 22.28
C GLU A 104 9.61 0.50 21.05
N TYR A 105 9.07 0.91 19.90
CA TYR A 105 9.83 1.25 18.71
C TYR A 105 10.47 2.63 18.90
N LEU A 106 11.79 2.69 18.70
CA LEU A 106 12.62 3.90 18.86
C LEU A 106 12.44 4.61 20.22
N GLY A 107 11.98 3.89 21.26
CA GLY A 107 11.71 4.45 22.59
C GLY A 107 10.56 5.47 22.65
N VAL A 108 9.71 5.51 21.61
CA VAL A 108 8.64 6.52 21.50
C VAL A 108 7.27 5.94 21.15
N ALA A 109 7.20 4.75 20.54
CA ALA A 109 5.92 4.17 20.10
C ALA A 109 5.75 2.73 20.58
N GLN A 110 4.73 2.48 21.40
CA GLN A 110 4.43 1.13 21.87
C GLN A 110 3.96 0.23 20.71
N GLY A 111 4.45 -1.01 20.66
CA GLY A 111 3.99 -2.04 19.73
C GLY A 111 2.58 -2.57 20.04
N GLY A 112 2.27 -3.76 19.53
CA GLY A 112 0.96 -4.40 19.59
C GLY A 112 -0.03 -3.79 18.60
N LEU A 113 -1.11 -4.52 18.30
CA LEU A 113 -2.21 -4.03 17.46
C LEU A 113 -3.20 -3.14 18.25
N TYR A 114 -3.26 -3.28 19.57
CA TYR A 114 -4.26 -2.65 20.43
C TYR A 114 -3.60 -2.03 21.69
N PRO A 115 -4.35 -1.22 22.48
CA PRO A 115 -3.83 -0.60 23.70
C PRO A 115 -3.08 -1.55 24.63
N GLY A 116 -2.00 -1.05 25.22
CA GLY A 116 -1.17 -1.80 26.17
C GLY A 116 -0.25 -2.84 25.54
N GLY A 117 0.01 -2.75 24.23
CA GLY A 117 0.90 -3.66 23.53
C GLY A 117 0.28 -5.02 23.21
N SER A 118 -1.05 -5.09 23.22
CA SER A 118 -1.82 -6.31 22.97
C SER A 118 -1.99 -6.57 21.48
N ASN A 119 -1.95 -7.84 21.07
CA ASN A 119 -2.41 -8.26 19.73
C ASN A 119 -3.87 -8.73 19.74
N GLU A 120 -4.48 -8.80 20.92
CA GLU A 120 -5.87 -9.16 21.11
C GLU A 120 -6.74 -7.91 21.24
N ARG A 121 -7.87 -7.92 20.52
CA ARG A 121 -8.86 -6.84 20.57
C ARG A 121 -9.47 -6.73 21.98
N PRO A 122 -9.53 -5.54 22.60
CA PRO A 122 -10.12 -5.38 23.92
C PRO A 122 -11.59 -5.82 23.95
N GLN A 123 -12.00 -6.51 25.02
CA GLN A 123 -13.34 -7.10 25.11
C GLN A 123 -14.48 -6.10 24.85
N ALA A 124 -14.42 -4.91 25.47
CA ALA A 124 -15.45 -3.89 25.27
C ALA A 124 -15.53 -3.42 23.80
N HIS A 125 -14.37 -3.34 23.12
CA HIS A 125 -14.30 -3.00 21.71
C HIS A 125 -14.81 -4.13 20.82
N THR A 126 -14.55 -5.39 21.20
CA THR A 126 -15.12 -6.58 20.56
C THR A 126 -16.65 -6.60 20.67
N GLU A 127 -17.21 -6.32 21.86
CA GLU A 127 -18.66 -6.24 22.07
C GLU A 127 -19.31 -5.14 21.22
N ALA A 128 -18.64 -3.98 21.09
CA ALA A 128 -19.09 -2.90 20.21
C ALA A 128 -19.06 -3.34 18.73
N GLY A 129 -18.00 -4.02 18.29
CA GLY A 129 -17.90 -4.55 16.93
C GLY A 129 -18.94 -5.62 16.62
N LEU A 130 -19.26 -6.49 17.58
CA LEU A 130 -20.34 -7.48 17.45
C LEU A 130 -21.71 -6.81 17.33
N ALA A 131 -21.94 -5.73 18.08
CA ALA A 131 -23.18 -4.96 17.97
C ALA A 131 -23.29 -4.25 16.60
N ALA A 132 -22.18 -3.69 16.09
CA ALA A 132 -22.13 -3.11 14.75
C ALA A 132 -22.38 -4.18 13.67
N ALA A 133 -21.72 -5.33 13.77
CA ALA A 133 -21.89 -6.46 12.86
C ALA A 133 -23.33 -6.97 12.82
N ALA A 134 -23.99 -7.08 13.98
CA ALA A 134 -25.39 -7.49 14.07
C ALA A 134 -26.38 -6.46 13.48
N SER A 135 -25.96 -5.22 13.28
CA SER A 135 -26.77 -4.17 12.66
C SER A 135 -26.68 -4.15 11.12
N ILE A 136 -25.72 -4.89 10.54
CA ILE A 136 -25.55 -4.97 9.10
C ILE A 136 -26.63 -5.86 8.50
N ALA A 137 -27.39 -5.31 7.56
CA ALA A 137 -28.46 -6.02 6.86
C ALA A 137 -28.58 -5.49 5.42
N PRO A 138 -29.14 -6.27 4.48
CA PRO A 138 -29.25 -5.82 3.11
C PRO A 138 -30.06 -4.51 2.98
N ILE A 139 -29.47 -3.51 2.32
CA ILE A 139 -30.12 -2.27 1.90
C ILE A 139 -30.38 -2.39 0.40
N ASP A 140 -31.64 -2.25 -0.01
CA ASP A 140 -32.07 -2.51 -1.39
C ASP A 140 -31.60 -3.88 -1.93
N GLY A 141 -31.60 -4.89 -1.05
CA GLY A 141 -31.26 -6.27 -1.40
C GLY A 141 -29.76 -6.63 -1.34
N SER A 142 -28.88 -5.68 -1.00
CA SER A 142 -27.43 -5.93 -0.93
C SER A 142 -26.79 -5.41 0.36
N ILE A 143 -25.76 -6.12 0.83
CA ILE A 143 -24.76 -5.60 1.78
C ILE A 143 -23.52 -5.26 0.95
N CYS A 144 -23.06 -4.00 0.95
CA CYS A 144 -21.86 -3.62 0.22
C CYS A 144 -20.63 -3.51 1.12
N LEU A 145 -19.61 -4.30 0.77
CA LEU A 145 -18.25 -4.25 1.30
C LEU A 145 -17.34 -3.61 0.25
N VAL A 146 -16.69 -2.50 0.59
CA VAL A 146 -15.82 -1.75 -0.33
C VAL A 146 -14.37 -1.79 0.13
N SER A 147 -13.42 -1.81 -0.81
CA SER A 147 -12.04 -1.39 -0.51
C SER A 147 -11.87 0.11 -0.69
N ILE A 148 -10.99 0.72 0.10
CA ILE A 148 -10.57 2.12 -0.04
C ILE A 148 -9.05 2.17 0.06
N GLY A 149 -8.40 2.84 -0.88
CA GLY A 149 -6.95 2.82 -0.98
C GLY A 149 -6.41 3.27 -2.32
N MET A 150 -5.11 3.07 -2.50
CA MET A 150 -4.41 3.39 -3.74
C MET A 150 -4.16 2.14 -4.61
N SER A 151 -3.22 2.20 -5.58
CA SER A 151 -2.94 1.11 -6.53
C SER A 151 -2.61 -0.23 -5.88
N ASN A 152 -1.90 -0.23 -4.75
CA ASN A 152 -1.59 -1.43 -3.97
C ASN A 152 -2.86 -2.13 -3.49
N THR A 153 -3.79 -1.36 -2.91
CA THR A 153 -5.10 -1.80 -2.45
C THR A 153 -5.95 -2.30 -3.60
N TYR A 154 -6.02 -1.52 -4.69
CA TYR A 154 -6.76 -1.90 -5.89
C TYR A 154 -6.34 -3.28 -6.40
N GLN A 155 -5.04 -3.50 -6.57
CA GLN A 155 -4.51 -4.75 -7.14
C GLN A 155 -4.70 -5.96 -6.21
N LYS A 156 -4.51 -5.79 -4.91
CA LYS A 156 -4.76 -6.84 -3.89
C LYS A 156 -6.25 -7.19 -3.83
N TRP A 157 -7.10 -6.17 -3.76
CA TRP A 157 -8.54 -6.34 -3.65
C TRP A 157 -9.18 -6.92 -4.91
N SER A 158 -8.70 -6.57 -6.11
CA SER A 158 -9.16 -7.18 -7.37
C SER A 158 -8.98 -8.70 -7.38
N MET A 159 -7.89 -9.21 -6.82
CA MET A 159 -7.69 -10.66 -6.70
C MET A 159 -8.58 -11.27 -5.63
N PHE A 160 -8.75 -10.60 -4.48
CA PHE A 160 -9.71 -11.02 -3.47
C PHE A 160 -11.13 -11.12 -4.04
N MET A 161 -11.61 -10.11 -4.77
CA MET A 161 -12.94 -10.11 -5.40
C MET A 161 -13.14 -11.26 -6.39
N THR A 162 -12.12 -11.59 -7.18
CA THR A 162 -12.25 -12.55 -8.28
C THR A 162 -11.94 -13.99 -7.87
N GLN A 163 -11.01 -14.19 -6.95
CA GLN A 163 -10.53 -15.51 -6.53
C GLN A 163 -10.86 -15.80 -5.06
N GLY A 164 -10.63 -14.84 -4.16
CA GLY A 164 -10.92 -15.00 -2.73
C GLY A 164 -12.40 -15.18 -2.44
N VAL A 165 -13.26 -14.28 -2.92
CA VAL A 165 -14.71 -14.37 -2.75
C VAL A 165 -15.25 -15.66 -3.39
N ALA A 166 -14.69 -16.07 -4.53
CA ALA A 166 -15.08 -17.29 -5.22
C ALA A 166 -14.66 -18.58 -4.48
N SER A 167 -13.70 -18.52 -3.56
CA SER A 167 -13.26 -19.67 -2.76
C SER A 167 -14.07 -19.89 -1.48
N VAL A 168 -14.96 -18.95 -1.12
CA VAL A 168 -15.79 -19.02 0.10
C VAL A 168 -17.10 -19.77 -0.19
N PRO A 169 -17.31 -20.98 0.35
CA PRO A 169 -18.48 -21.80 0.03
C PRO A 169 -19.79 -21.26 0.60
N ASP A 170 -19.75 -20.72 1.83
CA ASP A 170 -20.92 -20.25 2.57
C ASP A 170 -21.03 -18.72 2.55
N LEU A 171 -20.64 -18.11 1.43
CA LEU A 171 -20.70 -16.66 1.25
C LEU A 171 -22.14 -16.18 1.31
N ASN A 172 -22.40 -15.09 2.04
CA ASN A 172 -23.71 -14.46 2.08
C ASN A 172 -24.16 -14.02 0.67
N PRO A 173 -25.27 -14.55 0.11
CA PRO A 173 -25.71 -14.26 -1.26
C PRO A 173 -26.16 -12.80 -1.47
N THR A 174 -26.41 -12.07 -0.39
CA THR A 174 -26.73 -10.63 -0.43
C THR A 174 -25.47 -9.75 -0.40
N LEU A 175 -24.30 -10.32 -0.14
CA LEU A 175 -23.04 -9.58 -0.13
C LEU A 175 -22.66 -9.16 -1.56
N ARG A 176 -22.21 -7.92 -1.70
CA ARG A 176 -21.55 -7.37 -2.88
C ARG A 176 -20.21 -6.83 -2.44
N VAL A 177 -19.15 -7.33 -3.05
CA VAL A 177 -17.78 -6.85 -2.82
C VAL A 177 -17.43 -5.94 -3.98
N ALA A 178 -16.96 -4.73 -3.68
CA ALA A 178 -16.66 -3.71 -4.67
C ALA A 178 -15.26 -3.13 -4.44
N ASN A 179 -14.56 -2.78 -5.52
CA ASN A 179 -13.27 -2.10 -5.43
C ASN A 179 -13.53 -0.60 -5.47
N GLY A 180 -13.26 0.12 -4.38
CA GLY A 180 -13.28 1.57 -4.35
C GLY A 180 -11.88 2.17 -4.39
N ALA A 181 -10.82 1.36 -4.36
CA ALA A 181 -9.46 1.89 -4.38
C ALA A 181 -9.14 2.56 -5.74
N VAL A 182 -8.43 3.68 -5.73
CA VAL A 182 -8.10 4.42 -6.95
C VAL A 182 -6.59 4.51 -7.14
N GLY A 183 -6.08 3.96 -8.24
CA GLY A 183 -4.65 3.97 -8.54
C GLY A 183 -4.08 5.39 -8.53
N SER A 184 -2.86 5.56 -8.00
CA SER A 184 -2.18 6.86 -7.87
C SER A 184 -2.81 7.91 -6.95
N HIS A 185 -3.81 7.55 -6.14
CA HIS A 185 -4.47 8.45 -5.19
C HIS A 185 -4.06 8.05 -3.76
N PRO A 186 -3.05 8.69 -3.16
CA PRO A 186 -2.63 8.43 -1.79
C PRO A 186 -3.69 8.89 -0.80
N VAL A 187 -3.44 8.73 0.49
CA VAL A 187 -4.44 9.02 1.53
C VAL A 187 -4.88 10.48 1.54
N ASP A 188 -3.99 11.44 1.27
CA ASP A 188 -4.26 12.87 1.10
C ASP A 188 -5.46 13.16 0.16
N THR A 189 -5.63 12.36 -0.89
CA THR A 189 -6.76 12.53 -1.81
C THR A 189 -8.10 12.16 -1.21
N THR A 190 -8.18 11.16 -0.33
CA THR A 190 -9.43 10.81 0.37
C THR A 190 -9.57 11.58 1.69
N ALA A 191 -8.50 12.21 2.18
CA ALA A 191 -8.55 13.17 3.28
C ALA A 191 -9.24 14.49 2.87
N ASP A 192 -9.18 14.89 1.60
CA ASP A 192 -9.96 16.02 1.07
C ASP A 192 -11.37 15.57 0.60
N PRO A 193 -12.46 16.00 1.27
CA PRO A 193 -13.83 15.64 0.89
C PRO A 193 -14.27 16.25 -0.45
N ASN A 194 -13.55 17.23 -0.99
CA ASN A 194 -13.87 17.86 -2.28
C ASN A 194 -13.07 17.28 -3.44
N ASN A 195 -12.18 16.32 -3.16
CA ASN A 195 -11.35 15.71 -4.19
C ASN A 195 -12.20 14.89 -5.18
N GLU A 196 -11.81 14.91 -6.45
CA GLU A 196 -12.51 14.16 -7.51
C GLU A 196 -12.46 12.64 -7.34
N VAL A 197 -11.56 12.14 -6.49
CA VAL A 197 -11.45 10.71 -6.16
C VAL A 197 -12.78 10.14 -5.67
N TRP A 198 -13.59 10.91 -4.92
CA TRP A 198 -14.89 10.47 -4.42
C TRP A 198 -15.86 10.13 -5.55
N GLY A 199 -15.89 10.93 -6.62
CA GLY A 199 -16.67 10.63 -7.81
C GLY A 199 -16.16 9.40 -8.57
N THR A 200 -14.85 9.12 -8.49
CA THR A 200 -14.27 7.89 -9.04
C THR A 200 -14.63 6.67 -8.20
N ILE A 201 -14.59 6.77 -6.88
CA ILE A 201 -15.03 5.73 -5.94
C ILE A 201 -16.48 5.35 -6.24
N ASP A 202 -17.37 6.34 -6.36
CA ASP A 202 -18.79 6.14 -6.66
C ASP A 202 -19.00 5.36 -7.97
N GLN A 203 -18.27 5.73 -9.02
CA GLN A 203 -18.35 5.05 -10.31
C GLN A 203 -17.88 3.59 -10.22
N GLN A 204 -16.79 3.32 -9.50
CA GLN A 204 -16.26 1.96 -9.39
C GLN A 204 -17.18 1.06 -8.56
N ILE A 205 -17.72 1.55 -7.44
CA ILE A 205 -18.63 0.73 -6.61
C ILE A 205 -19.97 0.52 -7.33
N ALA A 206 -20.45 1.49 -8.11
CA ALA A 206 -21.63 1.32 -8.97
C ALA A 206 -21.43 0.23 -10.02
N GLY A 207 -20.23 0.13 -10.59
CA GLY A 207 -19.85 -0.96 -11.50
C GLY A 207 -19.93 -2.36 -10.87
N SER A 208 -19.89 -2.46 -9.54
CA SER A 208 -20.01 -3.71 -8.78
C SER A 208 -21.41 -3.93 -8.20
N GLY A 209 -22.40 -3.10 -8.58
CA GLY A 209 -23.77 -3.20 -8.10
C GLY A 209 -23.99 -2.63 -6.69
N CYS A 210 -23.10 -1.74 -6.24
CA CYS A 210 -23.21 -1.01 -4.99
C CYS A 210 -23.56 0.46 -5.20
N SER A 211 -24.06 1.12 -4.16
CA SER A 211 -24.24 2.56 -4.10
C SER A 211 -23.75 3.08 -2.76
N PRO A 212 -23.45 4.39 -2.61
CA PRO A 212 -23.01 4.93 -1.33
C PRO A 212 -23.93 4.58 -0.16
N ALA A 213 -25.25 4.55 -0.39
CA ALA A 213 -26.24 4.19 0.63
C ALA A 213 -26.20 2.71 1.04
N GLN A 214 -25.70 1.80 0.20
CA GLN A 214 -25.63 0.37 0.49
C GLN A 214 -24.32 -0.05 1.15
N VAL A 215 -23.29 0.80 1.09
CA VAL A 215 -21.99 0.56 1.74
C VAL A 215 -22.20 0.55 3.26
N GLN A 216 -21.84 -0.58 3.87
CA GLN A 216 -21.94 -0.79 5.32
C GLN A 216 -20.61 -1.20 5.93
N VAL A 217 -19.67 -1.70 5.12
CA VAL A 217 -18.34 -2.10 5.57
C VAL A 217 -17.30 -1.59 4.59
N ALA A 218 -16.18 -1.08 5.11
CA ALA A 218 -15.01 -0.76 4.32
C ALA A 218 -13.77 -1.54 4.81
N TRP A 219 -12.94 -1.98 3.87
CA TRP A 219 -11.55 -2.35 4.14
C TRP A 219 -10.64 -1.25 3.61
N VAL A 220 -9.88 -0.61 4.50
CA VAL A 220 -9.03 0.54 4.17
C VAL A 220 -7.58 0.11 4.27
N LEU A 221 -6.84 0.31 3.18
CA LEU A 221 -5.40 0.23 3.15
C LEU A 221 -4.90 1.44 2.37
N HIS A 222 -4.23 2.35 3.06
CA HIS A 222 -3.72 3.59 2.49
C HIS A 222 -2.27 3.81 2.92
N ALA A 223 -1.63 4.83 2.32
CA ALA A 223 -0.30 5.27 2.66
C ALA A 223 -0.04 6.67 2.09
N GLU A 224 0.94 7.34 2.67
CA GLU A 224 1.48 8.58 2.14
C GLU A 224 2.31 8.38 0.87
N ARG A 225 2.21 9.32 -0.06
CA ARG A 225 3.11 9.37 -1.20
C ARG A 225 4.34 10.22 -0.84
N GLY A 226 5.50 9.61 -0.99
CA GLY A 226 6.77 10.28 -0.80
C GLY A 226 6.98 10.85 0.60
N PRO A 227 6.71 10.09 1.68
CA PRO A 227 6.92 10.58 3.05
C PRO A 227 8.38 11.00 3.26
N THR A 228 8.57 12.01 4.11
CA THR A 228 9.89 12.56 4.45
C THR A 228 9.93 12.94 5.93
N GLY A 229 11.13 13.01 6.50
CA GLY A 229 11.34 13.45 7.88
C GLY A 229 11.53 12.27 8.83
N SER A 230 11.54 12.59 10.12
CA SER A 230 11.60 11.59 11.19
C SER A 230 10.34 10.74 11.23
N PHE A 231 10.41 9.64 12.00
CA PHE A 231 9.26 8.76 12.21
C PHE A 231 8.01 9.53 12.67
N LEU A 232 8.13 10.36 13.71
CA LEU A 232 6.97 11.06 14.27
C LEU A 232 6.42 12.12 13.31
N GLU A 233 7.27 12.84 12.58
CA GLU A 233 6.82 13.85 11.61
C GLU A 233 6.04 13.20 10.45
N ALA A 234 6.57 12.11 9.88
CA ALA A 234 5.89 11.40 8.80
C ALA A 234 4.63 10.68 9.28
N ALA A 235 4.64 10.15 10.50
CA ALA A 235 3.50 9.46 11.08
C ALA A 235 2.38 10.43 11.47
N GLU A 236 2.69 11.65 11.91
CA GLU A 236 1.69 12.71 12.18
C GLU A 236 0.93 13.08 10.91
N VAL A 237 1.63 13.31 9.80
CA VAL A 237 0.98 13.58 8.50
C VAL A 237 0.07 12.43 8.08
N PHE A 238 0.58 11.20 8.14
CA PHE A 238 -0.22 10.04 7.75
C PHE A 238 -1.42 9.82 8.66
N HIS A 239 -1.27 10.10 9.96
CA HIS A 239 -2.35 9.99 10.93
C HIS A 239 -3.46 10.98 10.65
N ASP A 240 -3.13 12.26 10.45
CA ASP A 240 -4.09 13.31 10.15
C ASP A 240 -4.90 13.00 8.88
N ASP A 241 -4.22 12.56 7.82
CA ASP A 241 -4.89 12.23 6.56
C ASP A 241 -5.73 10.95 6.69
N LEU A 242 -5.25 9.89 7.34
CA LEU A 242 -6.03 8.66 7.54
C LEU A 242 -7.26 8.92 8.42
N ARG A 243 -7.12 9.75 9.46
CA ARG A 243 -8.22 10.21 10.31
C ARG A 243 -9.26 10.97 9.48
N ALA A 244 -8.84 11.91 8.64
CA ALA A 244 -9.72 12.64 7.74
C ALA A 244 -10.43 11.72 6.74
N THR A 245 -9.72 10.75 6.16
CA THR A 245 -10.32 9.72 5.29
C THR A 245 -11.42 8.95 6.01
N VAL A 246 -11.22 8.51 7.25
CA VAL A 246 -12.24 7.79 8.02
C VAL A 246 -13.50 8.63 8.26
N ILE A 247 -13.32 9.91 8.60
CA ILE A 247 -14.44 10.85 8.79
C ILE A 247 -15.19 11.05 7.47
N ASN A 248 -14.48 11.31 6.38
CA ASN A 248 -15.08 11.51 5.06
C ASN A 248 -15.79 10.25 4.56
N LEU A 249 -15.28 9.05 4.86
CA LEU A 249 -15.96 7.79 4.55
C LEU A 249 -17.30 7.68 5.28
N ALA A 250 -17.36 8.07 6.56
CA ALA A 250 -18.59 8.06 7.34
C ALA A 250 -19.64 9.05 6.79
N ASP A 251 -19.18 10.23 6.34
CA ASP A 251 -20.05 11.24 5.73
C ASP A 251 -20.53 10.82 4.33
N HIS A 252 -19.65 10.23 3.52
CA HIS A 252 -19.94 9.84 2.14
C HIS A 252 -20.78 8.56 2.05
N PHE A 253 -20.61 7.64 2.99
CA PHE A 253 -21.36 6.38 3.09
C PHE A 253 -22.30 6.38 4.31
N PRO A 254 -23.56 6.84 4.17
CA PRO A 254 -24.43 7.16 5.30
C PRO A 254 -24.86 5.94 6.15
N ASN A 255 -24.61 4.71 5.67
CA ASN A 255 -24.90 3.48 6.41
C ASN A 255 -23.62 2.71 6.79
N LEU A 256 -22.43 3.30 6.64
CA LEU A 256 -21.17 2.69 7.04
C LEU A 256 -21.19 2.38 8.55
N ARG A 257 -21.00 1.10 8.89
CA ARG A 257 -21.01 0.61 10.27
C ARG A 257 -19.62 0.24 10.76
N MET A 258 -18.78 -0.26 9.86
CA MET A 258 -17.51 -0.88 10.23
C MET A 258 -16.42 -0.53 9.22
N ILE A 259 -15.23 -0.22 9.72
CA ILE A 259 -14.02 -0.05 8.91
C ILE A 259 -12.94 -0.95 9.47
N TYR A 260 -12.44 -1.84 8.61
CA TYR A 260 -11.27 -2.66 8.89
C TYR A 260 -10.04 -2.00 8.27
N LEU A 261 -9.09 -1.60 9.11
CA LEU A 261 -7.86 -0.93 8.70
C LEU A 261 -6.73 -1.97 8.57
N SER A 262 -5.97 -1.88 7.48
CA SER A 262 -4.72 -2.62 7.29
C SER A 262 -3.60 -1.66 6.96
N SER A 263 -2.41 -1.90 7.52
CA SER A 263 -1.18 -1.22 7.11
C SER A 263 -0.63 -1.82 5.82
N ARG A 264 0.37 -1.16 5.24
CA ARG A 264 1.08 -1.71 4.07
C ARG A 264 1.77 -3.03 4.41
N ALA A 265 1.96 -3.83 3.35
CA ALA A 265 2.91 -4.94 3.35
C ALA A 265 4.34 -4.39 3.27
N TYR A 266 5.33 -5.29 3.34
CA TYR A 266 6.75 -4.95 3.18
C TYR A 266 6.98 -4.10 1.92
N SER A 267 7.92 -3.14 1.99
CA SER A 267 8.27 -2.28 0.86
C SER A 267 9.79 -2.16 0.63
N GLY A 268 10.58 -3.12 1.10
CA GLY A 268 12.04 -3.04 1.06
C GLY A 268 12.68 -3.28 -0.32
N TYR A 269 11.94 -3.83 -1.29
CA TYR A 269 12.44 -4.14 -2.63
C TYR A 269 12.43 -2.96 -3.62
N THR A 270 12.19 -1.73 -3.15
CA THR A 270 12.20 -0.52 -3.99
C THR A 270 13.10 0.57 -3.41
N ASP A 271 13.64 1.42 -4.27
CA ASP A 271 14.28 2.70 -3.92
C ASP A 271 13.40 3.90 -4.28
N ARG A 272 12.22 3.65 -4.86
CA ARG A 272 11.29 4.71 -5.25
C ARG A 272 10.71 5.35 -4.00
N ASN A 273 10.68 6.67 -3.98
CA ASN A 273 10.03 7.43 -2.92
C ASN A 273 8.49 7.36 -3.04
N ASN A 274 7.92 6.17 -2.84
CA ASN A 274 6.49 5.86 -2.90
C ASN A 274 6.05 5.02 -1.70
N ASN A 275 6.40 5.51 -0.51
CA ASN A 275 6.28 4.84 0.79
C ASN A 275 7.21 3.61 0.92
N PRO A 276 8.54 3.80 0.82
CA PRO A 276 9.52 2.73 1.05
C PRO A 276 9.66 2.43 2.56
N GLU A 277 10.44 1.41 2.91
CA GLU A 277 10.84 1.21 4.31
C GLU A 277 11.76 2.36 4.79
N PRO A 278 11.66 2.79 6.07
CA PRO A 278 10.83 2.23 7.14
C PRO A 278 9.40 2.79 7.20
N TYR A 279 8.99 3.68 6.28
CA TYR A 279 7.66 4.32 6.35
C TYR A 279 6.50 3.32 6.18
N ALA A 280 6.70 2.26 5.38
CA ALA A 280 5.70 1.20 5.23
C ALA A 280 5.47 0.41 6.52
N HIS A 281 6.55 0.05 7.24
CA HIS A 281 6.51 -0.50 8.60
C HIS A 281 5.85 0.48 9.59
N GLN A 282 6.31 1.73 9.59
CA GLN A 282 5.89 2.77 10.53
C GLN A 282 4.40 3.13 10.41
N GLY A 283 3.82 3.01 9.22
CA GLY A 283 2.39 3.19 9.00
C GLY A 283 1.50 2.24 9.81
N ALA A 284 2.03 1.13 10.33
CA ALA A 284 1.31 0.26 11.25
C ALA A 284 1.04 0.93 12.61
N PHE A 285 1.93 1.77 13.10
CA PHE A 285 1.69 2.55 14.33
C PHE A 285 0.59 3.58 14.11
N VAL A 286 0.51 4.20 12.93
CA VAL A 286 -0.56 5.15 12.59
C VAL A 286 -1.93 4.47 12.62
N VAL A 287 -2.05 3.29 12.02
CA VAL A 287 -3.29 2.49 12.09
C VAL A 287 -3.63 2.13 13.53
N LYS A 288 -2.63 1.71 14.31
CA LYS A 288 -2.79 1.40 15.74
C LYS A 288 -3.36 2.60 16.49
N TRP A 289 -2.69 3.76 16.42
CA TRP A 289 -3.08 4.98 17.15
C TRP A 289 -4.50 5.42 16.82
N LEU A 290 -4.92 5.38 15.55
CA LEU A 290 -6.29 5.74 15.17
C LEU A 290 -7.35 4.82 15.82
N ILE A 291 -7.05 3.53 15.95
CA ILE A 291 -7.93 2.57 16.65
C ILE A 291 -7.91 2.83 18.16
N GLU A 292 -6.73 3.10 18.74
CA GLU A 292 -6.60 3.45 20.16
C GLU A 292 -7.40 4.71 20.51
N GLU A 293 -7.38 5.73 19.65
CA GLU A 293 -8.13 6.96 19.84
C GLU A 293 -9.65 6.74 19.90
N GLN A 294 -10.18 5.85 19.05
CA GLN A 294 -11.59 5.47 19.14
C GLN A 294 -11.89 4.68 20.42
N ILE A 295 -11.02 3.74 20.80
CA ILE A 295 -11.20 2.91 22.00
C ILE A 295 -11.18 3.77 23.27
N GLU A 296 -10.26 4.72 23.34
CA GLU A 296 -10.06 5.61 24.48
C GLU A 296 -11.05 6.80 24.47
N GLY A 297 -11.63 7.10 23.30
CA GLY A 297 -12.53 8.24 23.11
C GLY A 297 -11.80 9.58 23.17
N SER A 298 -10.51 9.61 22.82
CA SER A 298 -9.69 10.83 22.80
C SER A 298 -10.03 11.75 21.64
N ASP A 299 -10.54 11.19 20.53
CA ASP A 299 -11.10 11.95 19.41
C ASP A 299 -12.64 11.84 19.35
N PRO A 300 -13.38 12.93 19.63
CA PRO A 300 -14.83 12.96 19.55
C PRO A 300 -15.39 12.61 18.15
N ALA A 301 -14.65 12.87 17.08
CA ALA A 301 -15.10 12.58 15.72
C ALA A 301 -15.15 11.07 15.41
N LEU A 302 -14.36 10.27 16.13
CA LEU A 302 -14.33 8.82 16.00
C LEU A 302 -15.26 8.13 17.01
N SER A 303 -16.01 8.89 17.80
CA SER A 303 -16.85 8.32 18.86
C SER A 303 -18.00 7.48 18.31
N LEU A 304 -18.07 6.21 18.74
CA LEU A 304 -19.20 5.32 18.45
C LEU A 304 -20.53 5.91 18.94
N TRP A 305 -20.52 6.68 20.02
CA TRP A 305 -21.70 7.37 20.56
C TRP A 305 -22.19 8.51 19.67
N ALA A 306 -21.28 9.10 18.87
CA ALA A 306 -21.60 10.10 17.87
C ALA A 306 -22.04 9.48 16.53
N GLY A 307 -22.08 8.15 16.43
CA GLY A 307 -22.46 7.43 15.22
C GLY A 307 -21.30 7.16 14.25
N ALA A 308 -20.05 7.39 14.66
CA ALA A 308 -18.89 7.00 13.87
C ALA A 308 -18.86 5.47 13.62
N PRO A 309 -18.36 5.01 12.47
CA PRO A 309 -18.21 3.60 12.21
C PRO A 309 -17.19 3.00 13.18
N TRP A 310 -17.41 1.74 13.55
CA TRP A 310 -16.49 0.99 14.38
C TRP A 310 -15.21 0.65 13.62
N LEU A 311 -14.07 1.02 14.19
CA LEU A 311 -12.74 0.84 13.61
C LEU A 311 -12.03 -0.34 14.26
N SER A 312 -11.43 -1.21 13.46
CA SER A 312 -10.57 -2.26 13.99
C SER A 312 -9.53 -2.64 12.95
N TRP A 313 -8.49 -3.35 13.38
CA TRP A 313 -7.61 -4.05 12.44
C TRP A 313 -8.42 -5.03 11.59
N GLY A 314 -8.20 -4.95 10.28
CA GLY A 314 -8.34 -6.08 9.37
C GLY A 314 -7.10 -6.99 9.48
N PRO A 315 -6.75 -7.74 8.41
CA PRO A 315 -5.48 -8.46 8.42
C PRO A 315 -4.31 -7.48 8.55
N TYR A 316 -3.39 -7.74 9.48
CA TYR A 316 -2.11 -7.07 9.51
C TYR A 316 -1.24 -7.65 8.39
N LEU A 317 -0.74 -6.82 7.48
CA LEU A 317 -0.09 -7.30 6.25
C LEU A 317 1.43 -7.18 6.27
N TRP A 318 2.03 -6.53 7.27
CA TRP A 318 3.47 -6.33 7.27
C TRP A 318 4.22 -7.54 7.87
N ALA A 319 5.28 -7.96 7.20
CA ALA A 319 6.30 -8.90 7.66
C ALA A 319 7.65 -8.42 7.13
N ASP A 320 8.75 -8.71 7.81
CA ASP A 320 10.07 -8.24 7.44
C ASP A 320 10.68 -9.04 6.28
N GLY A 321 10.17 -8.84 5.06
CA GLY A 321 10.67 -9.50 3.85
C GLY A 321 10.74 -11.03 3.99
N LEU A 322 11.90 -11.61 3.64
CA LEU A 322 12.24 -13.03 3.78
C LEU A 322 12.67 -13.42 5.20
N GLY A 323 12.56 -12.51 6.18
CA GLY A 323 12.97 -12.75 7.55
C GLY A 323 14.49 -12.84 7.74
N PRO A 324 14.93 -13.14 8.98
CA PRO A 324 16.33 -13.02 9.40
C PRO A 324 17.26 -14.05 8.76
N ASP A 325 16.75 -15.14 8.18
CA ASP A 325 17.55 -16.13 7.45
C ASP A 325 17.60 -15.87 5.94
N ALA A 326 16.89 -14.84 5.45
CA ALA A 326 16.85 -14.41 4.06
C ALA A 326 16.53 -15.55 3.06
N GLN A 327 15.74 -16.54 3.50
CA GLN A 327 15.46 -17.74 2.73
C GLN A 327 13.95 -17.97 2.66
N ALA A 328 13.41 -18.02 1.44
CA ALA A 328 12.00 -18.37 1.23
C ALA A 328 11.68 -19.75 1.82
N GLY A 329 10.59 -19.82 2.59
CA GLY A 329 10.17 -20.99 3.37
C GLY A 329 11.00 -21.24 4.62
N GLY A 330 11.82 -20.26 5.03
CA GLY A 330 12.70 -20.30 6.20
C GLY A 330 12.03 -19.77 7.46
N ALA A 331 12.77 -18.98 8.24
CA ALA A 331 12.24 -18.23 9.36
C ALA A 331 11.42 -17.04 8.83
N PRO A 332 10.09 -17.02 9.01
CA PRO A 332 9.24 -16.00 8.39
C PRO A 332 9.58 -14.59 8.88
N GLY A 333 9.24 -13.59 8.06
CA GLY A 333 9.40 -12.17 8.41
C GLY A 333 8.51 -11.69 9.57
N ARG A 334 7.65 -12.57 10.10
CA ARG A 334 6.94 -12.36 11.36
C ARG A 334 6.54 -13.66 12.05
N THR A 335 6.31 -13.58 13.36
CA THR A 335 5.91 -14.69 14.23
C THR A 335 4.44 -14.59 14.65
N ILE A 336 3.53 -14.44 13.69
CA ILE A 336 2.10 -14.66 13.95
C ILE A 336 1.83 -16.17 13.81
N PRO A 337 1.18 -16.82 14.79
CA PRO A 337 0.91 -18.24 14.72
C PRO A 337 0.18 -18.60 13.42
N ASP A 338 0.65 -19.67 12.78
CA ASP A 338 0.02 -20.34 11.63
C ASP A 338 -0.09 -19.54 10.31
N ASP A 339 0.40 -18.29 10.22
CA ASP A 339 0.40 -17.53 8.96
C ASP A 339 1.71 -17.61 8.15
N ALA A 340 2.84 -17.82 8.84
CA ALA A 340 4.20 -17.88 8.28
C ALA A 340 4.49 -16.80 7.21
N LEU A 341 3.95 -15.59 7.38
CA LEU A 341 4.02 -14.57 6.34
C LEU A 341 5.46 -14.11 6.11
N GLU A 342 5.88 -14.19 4.85
CA GLU A 342 7.12 -13.64 4.33
C GLU A 342 6.84 -13.02 2.95
N TYR A 343 7.68 -12.09 2.53
CA TYR A 343 7.63 -11.48 1.21
C TYR A 343 8.95 -11.68 0.49
N GLU A 344 8.92 -12.39 -0.64
CA GLU A 344 10.06 -12.56 -1.52
C GLU A 344 10.06 -11.49 -2.62
N CYS A 345 11.21 -11.23 -3.26
CA CYS A 345 11.30 -10.22 -4.31
C CYS A 345 10.35 -10.51 -5.49
N ASP A 346 10.03 -11.78 -5.75
CA ASP A 346 9.10 -12.21 -6.81
C ASP A 346 7.62 -12.03 -6.44
N ASP A 347 7.32 -11.72 -5.18
CA ASP A 347 6.00 -11.26 -4.77
C ASP A 347 5.67 -9.86 -5.31
N TYR A 348 6.64 -9.14 -5.88
CA TYR A 348 6.51 -7.79 -6.40
C TYR A 348 6.62 -7.74 -7.92
N ALA A 349 5.95 -6.75 -8.50
CA ALA A 349 6.18 -6.35 -9.88
C ALA A 349 7.60 -5.80 -10.07
N ASP A 350 8.00 -5.60 -11.33
CA ASP A 350 9.35 -5.17 -11.69
C ASP A 350 9.79 -3.82 -11.09
N ASP A 351 8.86 -3.01 -10.59
CA ASP A 351 9.17 -1.73 -9.93
C ASP A 351 9.44 -1.85 -8.41
N GLY A 352 9.26 -3.03 -7.82
CA GLY A 352 9.44 -3.30 -6.40
C GLY A 352 8.40 -2.63 -5.49
N VAL A 353 7.41 -1.92 -6.05
CA VAL A 353 6.38 -1.18 -5.32
C VAL A 353 5.03 -1.84 -5.44
N HIS A 354 4.66 -2.27 -6.64
CA HIS A 354 3.36 -2.86 -6.88
C HIS A 354 3.36 -4.36 -6.58
N PRO A 355 2.25 -4.89 -6.04
CA PRO A 355 2.14 -6.30 -5.73
C PRO A 355 2.15 -7.11 -7.04
N GLY A 356 3.08 -8.05 -7.13
CA GLY A 356 3.07 -9.15 -8.09
C GLY A 356 2.03 -10.20 -7.72
N MET A 357 1.96 -11.30 -8.48
CA MET A 357 0.96 -12.34 -8.25
C MET A 357 1.10 -13.01 -6.89
N GLY A 358 2.33 -13.26 -6.42
CA GLY A 358 2.60 -13.87 -5.12
C GLY A 358 2.07 -13.04 -3.95
N MET A 359 2.39 -11.74 -3.89
CA MET A 359 1.84 -10.85 -2.85
C MET A 359 0.30 -10.80 -2.91
N ARG A 360 -0.29 -10.70 -4.11
CA ARG A 360 -1.75 -10.63 -4.24
C ARG A 360 -2.42 -11.91 -3.73
N GLN A 361 -1.82 -13.08 -3.96
CA GLN A 361 -2.31 -14.35 -3.42
C GLN A 361 -2.23 -14.35 -1.90
N LYS A 362 -1.06 -14.06 -1.31
CA LYS A 362 -0.87 -14.01 0.15
C LYS A 362 -1.88 -13.09 0.84
N VAL A 363 -2.09 -11.87 0.31
CA VAL A 363 -3.07 -10.93 0.86
C VAL A 363 -4.51 -11.42 0.63
N THR A 364 -4.80 -12.07 -0.50
CA THR A 364 -6.13 -12.66 -0.75
C THR A 364 -6.44 -13.74 0.28
N ASP A 365 -5.49 -14.61 0.58
CA ASP A 365 -5.65 -15.68 1.57
C ASP A 365 -5.90 -15.10 2.97
N GLN A 366 -5.16 -14.07 3.36
CA GLN A 366 -5.36 -13.36 4.62
C GLN A 366 -6.72 -12.65 4.71
N LEU A 367 -7.21 -12.07 3.61
CA LEU A 367 -8.54 -11.46 3.57
C LEU A 367 -9.65 -12.52 3.68
N VAL A 368 -9.49 -13.65 2.99
CA VAL A 368 -10.44 -14.77 3.11
C VAL A 368 -10.45 -15.30 4.54
N GLU A 369 -9.29 -15.59 5.11
CA GLU A 369 -9.17 -16.04 6.51
C GLU A 369 -9.84 -15.05 7.46
N PHE A 370 -9.52 -13.76 7.34
CA PHE A 370 -10.10 -12.72 8.19
C PHE A 370 -11.62 -12.66 8.11
N PHE A 371 -12.18 -12.54 6.90
CA PHE A 371 -13.63 -12.39 6.75
C PHE A 371 -14.40 -13.68 7.07
N THR A 372 -13.76 -14.84 7.03
CA THR A 372 -14.38 -16.14 7.35
C THR A 372 -14.18 -16.58 8.81
N SER A 373 -13.32 -15.92 9.58
CA SER A 373 -13.00 -16.32 10.97
C SER A 373 -13.21 -15.23 12.01
N ASP A 374 -13.08 -13.94 11.67
CA ASP A 374 -13.25 -12.87 12.66
C ASP A 374 -14.73 -12.79 13.11
N PRO A 375 -15.01 -12.82 14.43
CA PRO A 375 -16.37 -12.86 14.94
C PRO A 375 -17.18 -11.60 14.63
N THR A 376 -16.53 -10.49 14.26
CA THR A 376 -17.17 -9.24 13.84
C THR A 376 -17.36 -9.15 12.32
N ALA A 377 -16.74 -10.04 11.54
CA ALA A 377 -16.94 -10.15 10.10
C ALA A 377 -17.95 -11.24 9.70
N THR A 378 -17.81 -12.43 10.31
CA THR A 378 -18.60 -13.61 9.96
C THR A 378 -20.13 -13.42 9.95
N PRO A 379 -20.78 -12.64 10.85
CA PRO A 379 -22.24 -12.55 10.90
C PRO A 379 -22.89 -11.96 9.65
N TRP A 380 -22.17 -11.14 8.88
CA TRP A 380 -22.67 -10.51 7.65
C TRP A 380 -21.95 -11.00 6.40
N PHE A 381 -20.75 -11.58 6.53
CA PHE A 381 -19.98 -12.12 5.41
C PHE A 381 -20.42 -13.53 4.99
N LEU A 382 -20.83 -14.38 5.95
CA LEU A 382 -21.26 -15.75 5.72
C LEU A 382 -22.78 -15.93 5.91
N GLN A 383 -23.35 -17.00 5.37
CA GLN A 383 -24.76 -17.39 5.58
C GLN A 383 -24.97 -18.90 5.72
#